data_AF-X1FCF0-F1
#
_entry.id   AF-X1FCF0-F1
#
_cell.length_a   1.000
_cell.length_b   1.000
_cell.length_c   1.000
_cell.angle_alpha   90.00
_cell.angle_beta   90.00
_cell.angle_gamma   90.00
#
_symmetry.space_group_name_H-M   'P 1'
#
loop_
_entity.id
_entity.type
_entity.pdbx_description
1 polymer ?
#
loop_
_entity_poly.entity_id
_entity_poly.type
_entity_poly.pdbx_seq_one_letter_code
_entity_poly.pdbx_strand_id
1 'polypeptide(L)'
;MGVLMEKINIYDLDGKKKGLIDKPEIFSVKPRKDLIQGANNISQSKSKQTQGRDVRAGLKNISEGWGTGYGMSRAPRRKGSGFPTARNVGRVPFAKGGRRTHPIKSEKVIGKKINKKIKKLSIISAISASGDKYWVLKRGHNLDNIPELPLVIDDKIQTIKKTERMYSILCNLGFKEELLKIKKSRKIRSGKG
;
A
#
# COMPACT_ATOMS: atom_id res chain seq x y z
N MET A 1 -35.82 -2.10 13.82
CA MET A 1 -35.36 -1.07 14.78
C MET A 1 -34.97 0.13 13.92
N GLY A 2 -35.90 1.08 13.79
CA GLY A 2 -35.86 2.12 12.76
C GLY A 2 -34.67 3.04 12.94
N VAL A 3 -33.77 3.06 11.96
CA VAL A 3 -32.71 4.05 11.90
C VAL A 3 -33.36 5.36 11.47
N LEU A 4 -33.19 6.42 12.27
CA LEU A 4 -33.54 7.79 11.87
C LEU A 4 -32.90 8.07 10.50
N MET A 5 -33.72 8.21 9.47
CA MET A 5 -33.28 8.60 8.13
C MET A 5 -32.91 10.08 8.15
N GLU A 6 -31.66 10.35 8.53
CA GLU A 6 -31.05 11.66 8.33
C GLU A 6 -31.05 11.98 6.83
N LYS A 7 -31.41 13.22 6.47
CA LYS A 7 -31.35 13.69 5.08
C LYS A 7 -30.06 14.45 4.85
N ILE A 8 -29.40 14.18 3.73
CA ILE A 8 -28.15 14.82 3.29
C ILE A 8 -28.46 15.79 2.15
N ASN A 9 -27.77 16.94 2.12
CA ASN A 9 -27.89 17.88 1.02
C ASN A 9 -27.15 17.42 -0.24
N ILE A 10 -27.77 17.61 -1.40
CA ILE A 10 -27.15 17.48 -2.72
C ILE A 10 -26.62 18.85 -3.13
N TYR A 11 -25.36 18.90 -3.56
CA TYR A 11 -24.70 20.11 -4.04
C TYR A 11 -24.62 20.14 -5.58
N ASP A 12 -24.83 21.31 -6.16
CA ASP A 12 -24.56 21.57 -7.59
C ASP A 12 -23.06 21.85 -7.82
N LEU A 13 -22.66 21.95 -9.08
CA LEU A 13 -21.28 22.20 -9.51
C LEU A 13 -20.69 23.52 -8.97
N ASP A 14 -21.55 24.47 -8.62
CA ASP A 14 -21.18 25.76 -8.04
C ASP A 14 -21.15 25.75 -6.49
N GLY A 15 -21.42 24.60 -5.86
CA GLY A 15 -21.43 24.47 -4.39
C GLY A 15 -22.73 24.93 -3.72
N LYS A 16 -23.79 25.17 -4.50
CA LYS A 16 -25.13 25.51 -3.97
C LYS A 16 -25.94 24.27 -3.67
N LYS A 17 -26.82 24.33 -2.67
CA LYS A 17 -27.73 23.24 -2.30
C LYS A 17 -28.85 23.13 -3.35
N LYS A 18 -29.03 21.95 -3.94
CA LYS A 18 -30.04 21.67 -4.98
C LYS A 18 -31.21 20.84 -4.44
N GLY A 19 -30.96 19.91 -3.53
CA GLY A 19 -31.98 19.00 -3.02
C GLY A 19 -31.53 18.22 -1.78
N LEU A 20 -32.38 17.31 -1.31
CA LEU A 20 -32.13 16.45 -0.16
C LEU A 20 -32.27 14.98 -0.58
N ILE A 21 -31.40 14.12 -0.05
CA ILE A 21 -31.46 12.67 -0.25
C ILE A 21 -31.39 11.95 1.10
N ASP A 22 -32.01 10.79 1.20
CA ASP A 22 -31.95 9.99 2.43
C ASP A 22 -30.55 9.37 2.60
N LYS A 23 -30.01 9.46 3.82
CA LYS A 23 -28.71 8.89 4.16
C LYS A 23 -28.78 7.36 4.16
N PRO A 24 -27.90 6.68 3.41
CA PRO A 24 -27.83 5.22 3.44
C PRO A 24 -27.48 4.70 4.84
N GLU A 25 -28.12 3.59 5.24
CA GLU A 25 -27.90 2.93 6.55
C GLU A 25 -26.44 2.51 6.78
N ILE A 26 -25.66 2.36 5.70
CA ILE A 26 -24.23 2.01 5.75
C ILE A 26 -23.44 3.00 6.61
N PHE A 27 -23.82 4.28 6.62
CA PHE A 27 -23.11 5.31 7.38
C PHE A 27 -23.36 5.24 8.89
N SER A 28 -24.46 4.61 9.34
CA SER A 28 -24.80 4.46 10.76
C SER A 28 -23.99 3.36 11.47
N VAL A 29 -23.27 2.53 10.72
CA VAL A 29 -22.47 1.43 11.28
C VAL A 29 -21.20 1.96 11.94
N LYS A 30 -20.96 1.64 13.21
CA LYS A 30 -19.73 2.06 13.91
C LYS A 30 -18.44 1.64 13.15
N PRO A 31 -17.56 2.58 12.77
CA PRO A 31 -16.31 2.25 12.09
C PRO A 31 -15.35 1.41 12.95
N ARG A 32 -14.80 0.35 12.33
CA ARG A 32 -13.84 -0.58 12.94
C ARG A 32 -12.47 -0.53 12.26
N LYS A 33 -11.51 0.15 12.89
CA LYS A 33 -10.16 0.36 12.36
C LYS A 33 -9.36 -0.94 12.23
N ASP A 34 -9.53 -1.87 13.15
CA ASP A 34 -8.88 -3.19 13.17
C ASP A 34 -9.15 -3.98 11.88
N LEU A 35 -10.42 -4.08 11.49
CA LEU A 35 -10.84 -4.79 10.29
C LEU A 35 -10.35 -4.11 9.01
N ILE A 36 -10.41 -2.77 8.96
CA ILE A 36 -9.92 -1.98 7.81
C ILE A 36 -8.41 -2.19 7.64
N GLN A 37 -7.64 -2.11 8.74
CA GLN A 37 -6.19 -2.27 8.69
C GLN A 37 -5.78 -3.69 8.31
N GLY A 38 -6.45 -4.71 8.87
CA GLY A 38 -6.22 -6.11 8.51
C GLY A 38 -6.50 -6.37 7.03
N ALA A 39 -7.63 -5.89 6.52
CA ALA A 39 -8.01 -6.03 5.12
C ALA A 39 -7.05 -5.28 4.18
N ASN A 40 -6.62 -4.07 4.53
CA ASN A 40 -5.68 -3.28 3.75
C ASN A 40 -4.30 -3.97 3.65
N ASN A 41 -3.77 -4.46 4.77
CA ASN A 41 -2.49 -5.19 4.79
C ASN A 41 -2.53 -6.45 3.90
N ILE A 42 -3.65 -7.17 3.92
CA ILE A 42 -3.85 -8.33 3.04
C ILE A 42 -3.97 -7.91 1.58
N SER A 43 -4.71 -6.83 1.28
CA SER A 43 -4.83 -6.30 -0.08
C SER A 43 -3.47 -5.88 -0.64
N GLN A 44 -2.69 -5.12 0.12
CA GLN A 44 -1.34 -4.70 -0.25
C GLN A 44 -0.40 -5.88 -0.47
N SER A 45 -0.55 -6.98 0.27
CA SER A 45 0.26 -8.18 0.06
C SER A 45 0.10 -8.78 -1.33
N LYS A 46 -1.07 -8.65 -1.95
CA LYS A 46 -1.36 -9.17 -3.30
C LYS A 46 -0.74 -8.34 -4.41
N SER A 47 -0.51 -7.05 -4.18
CA SER A 47 0.11 -6.15 -5.15
C SER A 47 1.63 -6.31 -5.23
N LYS A 48 2.24 -7.07 -4.31
CA LYS A 48 3.69 -7.27 -4.27
C LYS A 48 4.12 -8.26 -5.35
N GLN A 49 5.06 -7.85 -6.18
CA GLN A 49 5.69 -8.74 -7.14
C GLN A 49 6.61 -9.74 -6.43
N THR A 50 6.57 -11.00 -6.86
CA THR A 50 7.45 -12.05 -6.34
C THR A 50 8.89 -11.76 -6.74
N GLN A 51 9.79 -11.85 -5.78
CA GLN A 51 11.23 -11.69 -6.00
C GLN A 51 11.93 -13.02 -5.70
N GLY A 52 13.03 -13.28 -6.39
CA GLY A 52 13.84 -14.46 -6.19
C GLY A 52 15.32 -14.17 -6.49
N ARG A 53 16.20 -15.01 -5.95
CA ARG A 53 17.60 -15.09 -6.40
C ARG A 53 17.76 -16.33 -7.28
N ASP A 54 18.72 -16.30 -8.20
CA ASP A 54 19.10 -17.50 -8.96
C ASP A 54 19.40 -18.65 -7.99
N VAL A 55 18.74 -19.80 -8.20
CA VAL A 55 18.85 -20.99 -7.37
C VAL A 55 20.30 -21.47 -7.26
N ARG A 56 21.12 -21.25 -8.30
CA ARG A 56 22.54 -21.66 -8.33
C ARG A 56 23.49 -20.52 -7.97
N ALA A 57 23.01 -19.34 -7.55
CA ALA A 57 23.87 -18.24 -7.13
C ALA A 57 24.81 -18.67 -5.99
N GLY A 58 26.12 -18.44 -6.17
CA GLY A 58 27.17 -18.84 -5.23
C GLY A 58 27.50 -20.34 -5.22
N LEU A 59 26.87 -21.15 -6.09
CA LEU A 59 27.13 -22.58 -6.27
C LEU A 59 27.74 -22.95 -7.63
N LYS A 60 27.84 -22.00 -8.57
CA LYS A 60 28.45 -22.20 -9.90
C LYS A 60 29.99 -22.23 -9.82
N ASN A 61 30.53 -23.01 -8.90
CA ASN A 61 31.96 -23.20 -8.70
C ASN A 61 32.24 -24.59 -8.11
N ILE A 62 33.34 -25.19 -8.53
CA ILE A 62 33.82 -26.46 -7.99
C ILE A 62 34.63 -26.12 -6.74
N SER A 63 34.16 -26.55 -5.57
CA SER A 63 34.84 -26.29 -4.30
C SER A 63 34.72 -27.46 -3.36
N GLU A 64 35.85 -27.83 -2.74
CA GLU A 64 36.00 -28.97 -1.85
C GLU A 64 36.78 -28.58 -0.60
N GLY A 65 36.49 -29.23 0.52
CA GLY A 65 37.25 -29.05 1.75
C GLY A 65 38.54 -29.86 1.72
N TRP A 66 39.66 -29.27 2.14
CA TRP A 66 40.97 -29.95 2.18
C TRP A 66 41.17 -30.81 3.43
N GLY A 67 40.23 -30.80 4.37
CA GLY A 67 40.41 -31.50 5.65
C GLY A 67 41.35 -30.75 6.61
N THR A 68 41.95 -31.49 7.54
CA THR A 68 42.90 -30.99 8.54
C THR A 68 44.35 -31.09 8.05
N GLY A 69 45.29 -30.47 8.75
CA GLY A 69 46.74 -30.59 8.46
C GLY A 69 47.35 -29.46 7.62
N TYR A 70 46.55 -28.50 7.15
CA TYR A 70 47.02 -27.39 6.31
C TYR A 70 47.13 -26.03 7.03
N GLY A 71 46.98 -25.98 8.36
CA GLY A 71 46.96 -24.72 9.12
C GLY A 71 45.83 -23.76 8.71
N MET A 72 44.77 -24.29 8.10
CA MET A 72 43.67 -23.53 7.50
C MET A 72 42.31 -24.04 7.97
N SER A 73 41.29 -23.18 7.86
CA SER A 73 39.90 -23.56 8.15
C SER A 73 39.41 -24.69 7.25
N ARG A 74 38.48 -25.53 7.73
CA ARG A 74 37.90 -26.66 6.97
C ARG A 74 36.89 -26.27 5.88
N ALA A 75 36.78 -24.97 5.58
CA ALA A 75 35.80 -24.47 4.62
C ALA A 75 36.11 -24.92 3.18
N PRO A 76 35.10 -25.15 2.33
CA PRO A 76 35.31 -25.59 0.95
C PRO A 76 36.00 -24.50 0.12
N ARG A 77 37.07 -24.86 -0.56
CA ARG A 77 37.90 -23.95 -1.37
C ARG A 77 37.77 -24.26 -2.85
N ARG A 78 37.80 -23.20 -3.68
CA ARG A 78 37.75 -23.32 -5.14
C ARG A 78 38.97 -24.07 -5.67
N LYS A 79 38.74 -25.05 -6.54
CA LYS A 79 39.80 -25.76 -7.27
C LYS A 79 40.47 -24.82 -8.30
N GLY A 80 41.66 -25.22 -8.75
CA GLY A 80 42.45 -24.50 -9.75
C GLY A 80 43.75 -23.92 -9.18
N SER A 81 44.56 -23.37 -10.08
CA SER A 81 45.82 -22.68 -9.79
C SER A 81 45.99 -21.51 -10.77
N GLY A 82 46.89 -20.56 -10.48
CA GLY A 82 47.23 -19.46 -11.38
C GLY A 82 46.25 -18.28 -11.42
N PHE A 83 45.13 -18.33 -10.69
CA PHE A 83 44.17 -17.23 -10.60
C PHE A 83 44.05 -16.70 -9.17
N PRO A 84 43.82 -15.39 -8.96
CA PRO A 84 43.61 -14.81 -7.62
C PRO A 84 42.40 -15.38 -6.86
N THR A 85 41.48 -16.04 -7.58
CA THR A 85 40.29 -16.68 -6.99
C THR A 85 40.49 -18.17 -6.67
N ALA A 86 41.60 -18.76 -7.12
CA ALA A 86 41.94 -20.14 -6.80
C ALA A 86 42.21 -20.27 -5.29
N ARG A 87 41.85 -21.42 -4.70
CA ARG A 87 42.03 -21.72 -3.26
C ARG A 87 41.24 -20.82 -2.29
N ASN A 88 40.48 -19.84 -2.78
CA ASN A 88 39.57 -19.06 -1.95
C ASN A 88 38.36 -19.89 -1.51
N VAL A 89 37.84 -19.58 -0.33
CA VAL A 89 36.62 -20.21 0.19
C VAL A 89 35.41 -19.86 -0.70
N GLY A 90 34.58 -20.85 -1.01
CA GLY A 90 33.39 -20.69 -1.86
C GLY A 90 32.19 -21.48 -1.33
N ARG A 91 31.01 -21.34 -1.96
CA ARG A 91 29.75 -22.05 -1.63
C ARG A 91 29.13 -21.74 -0.26
N VAL A 92 29.89 -21.30 0.73
CA VAL A 92 29.42 -20.97 2.10
C VAL A 92 28.99 -19.51 2.25
N PRO A 93 28.05 -19.19 3.15
CA PRO A 93 27.45 -17.85 3.27
C PRO A 93 28.39 -16.77 3.79
N PHE A 94 29.39 -17.14 4.61
CA PHE A 94 30.37 -16.18 5.14
C PHE A 94 31.49 -15.86 4.14
N ALA A 95 31.58 -16.58 3.01
CA ALA A 95 32.58 -16.32 1.99
C ALA A 95 32.10 -15.27 0.97
N LYS A 96 33.02 -14.44 0.49
CA LYS A 96 32.77 -13.47 -0.58
C LYS A 96 32.33 -14.20 -1.85
N GLY A 97 31.11 -13.91 -2.33
CA GLY A 97 30.53 -14.56 -3.51
C GLY A 97 30.05 -16.01 -3.26
N GLY A 98 29.93 -16.44 -2.01
CA GLY A 98 29.32 -17.72 -1.66
C GLY A 98 27.79 -17.68 -1.64
N ARG A 99 27.14 -18.82 -1.40
CA ARG A 99 25.68 -18.92 -1.37
C ARG A 99 25.14 -18.32 -0.08
N ARG A 100 24.19 -17.39 -0.19
CA ARG A 100 23.46 -16.84 0.96
C ARG A 100 22.62 -17.91 1.67
N THR A 101 22.61 -17.90 3.00
CA THR A 101 21.72 -18.74 3.82
C THR A 101 20.26 -18.35 3.59
N HIS A 102 19.38 -19.33 3.40
CA HIS A 102 17.95 -19.14 3.10
C HIS A 102 17.68 -18.03 2.06
N PRO A 103 18.13 -18.21 0.80
CA PRO A 103 17.93 -17.20 -0.22
C PRO A 103 16.44 -16.99 -0.48
N ILE A 104 16.08 -15.79 -0.92
CA ILE A 104 14.70 -15.48 -1.31
C ILE A 104 14.34 -16.35 -2.51
N LYS A 105 13.32 -17.19 -2.34
CA LYS A 105 12.79 -18.06 -3.39
C LYS A 105 11.63 -17.38 -4.10
N SER A 106 11.57 -17.54 -5.42
CA SER A 106 10.43 -17.12 -6.25
C SER A 106 9.13 -17.83 -5.85
N GLU A 107 9.23 -19.07 -5.37
CA GLU A 107 8.12 -19.92 -4.90
C GLU A 107 7.41 -19.40 -3.64
N LYS A 108 7.93 -18.35 -2.98
CA LYS A 108 7.34 -17.85 -1.74
C LYS A 108 5.94 -17.28 -2.01
N VAL A 109 4.93 -17.83 -1.33
CA VAL A 109 3.56 -17.30 -1.38
C VAL A 109 3.48 -15.98 -0.60
N ILE A 110 3.40 -14.86 -1.32
CA ILE A 110 3.33 -13.52 -0.71
C ILE A 110 1.88 -13.09 -0.44
N GLY A 111 0.97 -13.45 -1.37
CA GLY A 111 -0.43 -13.04 -1.30
C GLY A 111 -1.19 -13.76 -0.19
N LYS A 112 -1.77 -12.98 0.73
CA LYS A 112 -2.64 -13.51 1.79
C LYS A 112 -4.09 -13.63 1.31
N LYS A 113 -4.80 -14.67 1.75
CA LYS A 113 -6.25 -14.84 1.52
C LYS A 113 -7.04 -14.10 2.61
N ILE A 114 -8.25 -13.65 2.28
CA ILE A 114 -9.16 -12.96 3.20
C ILE A 114 -10.56 -13.57 3.10
N ASN A 115 -11.22 -13.74 4.23
CA ASN A 115 -12.59 -14.24 4.27
C ASN A 115 -13.54 -13.23 3.62
N LYS A 116 -14.49 -13.72 2.82
CA LYS A 116 -15.48 -12.87 2.12
C LYS A 116 -16.27 -11.98 3.08
N LYS A 117 -16.69 -12.52 4.24
CA LYS A 117 -17.41 -11.77 5.29
C LYS A 117 -16.58 -10.61 5.84
N ILE A 118 -15.32 -10.85 6.22
CA ILE A 118 -14.43 -9.81 6.74
C ILE A 118 -14.15 -8.75 5.67
N LYS A 119 -13.94 -9.16 4.41
CA LYS A 119 -13.78 -8.21 3.30
C LYS A 119 -14.98 -7.28 3.17
N LYS A 120 -16.21 -7.84 3.13
CA LYS A 120 -17.44 -7.04 3.05
C LYS A 120 -17.58 -6.08 4.24
N LEU A 121 -17.39 -6.58 5.46
CA LEU A 121 -17.49 -5.78 6.68
C LEU A 121 -16.45 -4.65 6.71
N SER A 122 -15.21 -4.91 6.27
CA SER A 122 -14.16 -3.89 6.20
C SER A 122 -14.49 -2.76 5.21
N ILE A 123 -15.15 -3.08 4.10
CA ILE A 123 -15.59 -2.08 3.12
C ILE A 123 -16.72 -1.24 3.70
N ILE A 124 -17.72 -1.87 4.32
CA ILE A 124 -18.83 -1.17 5.01
C ILE A 124 -18.29 -0.21 6.08
N SER A 125 -17.39 -0.69 6.94
CA SER A 125 -16.76 0.15 7.97
C SER A 125 -15.92 1.29 7.38
N ALA A 126 -15.26 1.09 6.23
CA ALA A 126 -14.50 2.15 5.57
C ALA A 126 -15.39 3.23 4.93
N ILE A 127 -16.52 2.82 4.33
CA ILE A 127 -17.52 3.75 3.79
C ILE A 127 -18.12 4.58 4.93
N SER A 128 -18.54 3.93 6.03
CA SER A 128 -19.05 4.66 7.20
C SER A 128 -18.02 5.67 7.75
N ALA A 129 -16.76 5.26 7.91
CA ALA A 129 -15.69 6.15 8.37
C ALA A 129 -15.47 7.38 7.48
N SER A 130 -15.87 7.31 6.21
CA SER A 130 -15.74 8.40 5.25
C SER A 130 -16.85 9.46 5.41
N GLY A 131 -17.99 9.09 6.02
CA GLY A 131 -19.06 10.03 6.38
C GLY A 131 -18.81 10.76 7.70
N ASP A 132 -17.92 10.24 8.55
CA ASP A 132 -17.64 10.81 9.88
C ASP A 132 -16.52 11.85 9.84
N LYS A 133 -16.82 13.11 10.19
CA LYS A 133 -15.85 14.21 10.27
C LYS A 133 -14.63 13.88 11.14
N TYR A 134 -14.84 13.21 12.27
CA TYR A 134 -13.77 12.80 13.20
C TYR A 134 -12.72 11.92 12.52
N TRP A 135 -13.15 10.89 11.78
CA TRP A 135 -12.23 9.94 11.15
C TRP A 135 -11.45 10.56 9.99
N VAL A 136 -12.10 11.45 9.22
CA VAL A 136 -11.49 12.15 8.08
C VAL A 136 -10.45 13.18 8.57
N LEU A 137 -10.76 13.96 9.61
CA LEU A 137 -9.80 14.86 10.26
C LEU A 137 -8.61 14.09 10.84
N LYS A 138 -8.87 12.96 11.52
CA LYS A 138 -7.82 12.11 12.11
C LYS A 138 -6.87 11.53 11.06
N ARG A 139 -7.32 11.32 9.83
CA ARG A 139 -6.46 10.92 8.70
C ARG A 139 -5.55 12.07 8.24
N GLY A 140 -5.92 13.31 8.54
CA GLY A 140 -5.19 14.52 8.21
C GLY A 140 -5.68 15.19 6.94
N HIS A 141 -6.97 15.07 6.58
CA HIS A 141 -7.57 15.91 5.53
C HIS A 141 -8.04 17.24 6.12
N ASN A 142 -7.92 18.32 5.36
CA ASN A 142 -8.44 19.63 5.75
C ASN A 142 -9.91 19.73 5.34
N LEU A 143 -10.80 20.00 6.31
CA LEU A 143 -12.26 20.01 6.12
C LEU A 143 -12.92 21.34 6.51
N ASP A 144 -12.15 22.41 6.69
CA ASP A 144 -12.62 23.65 7.31
C ASP A 144 -13.69 24.36 6.46
N ASN A 145 -13.55 24.32 5.13
CA ASN A 145 -14.47 24.95 4.18
C ASN A 145 -15.50 23.98 3.57
N ILE A 146 -15.55 22.72 4.02
CA ILE A 146 -16.47 21.72 3.47
C ILE A 146 -17.78 21.74 4.26
N PRO A 147 -18.94 21.87 3.57
CA PRO A 147 -20.20 22.13 4.25
C PRO A 147 -20.80 20.90 4.94
N GLU A 148 -20.66 19.69 4.37
CA GLU A 148 -21.27 18.47 4.90
C GLU A 148 -20.49 17.21 4.50
N LEU A 149 -20.55 16.16 5.34
CA LEU A 149 -20.05 14.82 5.05
C LEU A 149 -21.15 13.79 5.35
N PRO A 150 -21.36 12.78 4.48
CA PRO A 150 -20.73 12.57 3.18
C PRO A 150 -21.16 13.61 2.14
N LEU A 151 -20.23 14.07 1.30
CA LEU A 151 -20.51 15.06 0.26
C LEU A 151 -21.18 14.40 -0.95
N VAL A 152 -22.42 14.81 -1.27
CA VAL A 152 -23.19 14.33 -2.42
C VAL A 152 -23.29 15.44 -3.46
N ILE A 153 -22.96 15.12 -4.71
CA ILE A 153 -22.93 16.08 -5.83
C ILE A 153 -23.88 15.57 -6.93
N ASP A 154 -24.48 16.50 -7.68
CA ASP A 154 -25.32 16.20 -8.83
C ASP A 154 -24.60 15.39 -9.92
N ASP A 155 -25.31 14.48 -10.59
CA ASP A 155 -24.77 13.55 -11.59
C ASP A 155 -24.12 14.23 -12.79
N LYS A 156 -24.42 15.52 -13.02
CA LYS A 156 -23.80 16.35 -14.05
C LYS A 156 -22.26 16.33 -13.98
N ILE A 157 -21.67 16.08 -12.82
CA ILE A 157 -20.22 15.98 -12.66
C ILE A 157 -19.59 14.91 -13.57
N GLN A 158 -20.33 13.85 -13.91
CA GLN A 158 -19.86 12.76 -14.78
C GLN A 158 -19.67 13.19 -16.24
N THR A 159 -20.32 14.27 -16.68
CA THR A 159 -20.28 14.75 -18.08
C THR A 159 -19.09 15.66 -18.39
N ILE A 160 -18.32 16.04 -17.37
CA ILE A 160 -17.24 17.02 -17.49
C ILE A 160 -16.04 16.41 -18.20
N LYS A 161 -15.64 17.01 -19.32
CA LYS A 161 -14.49 16.54 -20.13
C LYS A 161 -13.18 17.30 -19.85
N LYS A 162 -13.25 18.56 -19.42
CA LYS A 162 -12.07 19.43 -19.24
C LYS A 162 -11.60 19.45 -17.78
N THR A 163 -10.29 19.28 -17.58
CA THR A 163 -9.64 19.26 -16.25
C THR A 163 -9.70 20.61 -15.54
N GLU A 164 -9.56 21.72 -16.29
CA GLU A 164 -9.69 23.08 -15.77
C GLU A 164 -11.06 23.30 -15.12
N ARG A 165 -12.13 22.88 -15.81
CA ARG A 165 -13.50 22.97 -15.30
C ARG A 165 -13.67 22.13 -14.02
N MET A 166 -13.08 20.94 -13.95
CA MET A 166 -13.11 20.12 -12.74
C MET A 166 -12.37 20.77 -11.57
N TYR A 167 -11.23 21.43 -11.83
CA TYR A 167 -10.48 22.14 -10.80
C TYR A 167 -11.29 23.30 -10.21
N SER A 168 -11.96 24.10 -11.05
CA SER A 168 -12.83 25.19 -10.59
C SER A 168 -13.98 24.68 -9.71
N ILE A 169 -14.60 23.56 -10.08
CA ILE A 169 -15.69 22.95 -9.30
C ILE A 169 -15.20 22.46 -7.94
N LEU A 170 -14.05 21.78 -7.89
CA LEU A 170 -13.47 21.36 -6.60
C LEU A 170 -13.12 22.55 -5.70
N CYS A 171 -12.69 23.68 -6.28
CA CYS A 171 -12.48 24.91 -5.53
C CYS A 171 -13.79 25.47 -4.98
N ASN A 172 -14.86 25.49 -5.78
CA ASN A 172 -16.19 25.94 -5.36
C ASN A 172 -16.79 25.08 -4.24
N LEU A 173 -16.48 23.77 -4.23
CA LEU A 173 -16.88 22.83 -3.19
C LEU A 173 -16.04 22.91 -1.89
N GLY A 174 -15.06 23.82 -1.82
CA GLY A 174 -14.25 24.03 -0.62
C GLY A 174 -12.95 23.21 -0.53
N PHE A 175 -12.59 22.43 -1.56
CA PHE A 175 -11.37 21.60 -1.55
C PHE A 175 -10.08 22.36 -1.88
N LYS A 176 -10.13 23.69 -2.04
CA LYS A 176 -8.98 24.52 -2.43
C LYS A 176 -7.76 24.30 -1.54
N GLU A 177 -7.95 24.26 -0.22
CA GLU A 177 -6.87 24.09 0.75
C GLU A 177 -6.25 22.70 0.71
N GLU A 178 -7.08 21.66 0.60
CA GLU A 178 -6.62 20.27 0.48
C GLU A 178 -5.82 20.07 -0.82
N LEU A 179 -6.26 20.67 -1.93
CA LEU A 179 -5.52 20.63 -3.20
C LEU A 179 -4.16 21.34 -3.10
N LEU A 180 -4.11 22.50 -2.43
CA LEU A 180 -2.85 23.21 -2.18
C LEU A 180 -1.91 22.39 -1.30
N LYS A 181 -2.43 21.73 -0.26
CA LYS A 181 -1.67 20.82 0.59
C LYS A 181 -1.06 19.66 -0.20
N ILE A 182 -1.84 19.02 -1.07
CA ILE A 182 -1.37 17.94 -1.93
C ILE A 182 -0.26 18.45 -2.87
N LYS A 183 -0.43 19.64 -3.47
CA LYS A 183 0.59 20.26 -4.33
C LYS A 183 1.90 20.50 -3.56
N LYS A 184 1.81 20.99 -2.33
CA LYS A 184 2.97 21.23 -1.44
C LYS A 184 3.61 19.93 -0.91
N SER A 185 2.86 18.84 -0.78
CA SER A 185 3.37 17.57 -0.24
C SER A 185 4.32 16.81 -1.17
N ARG A 186 4.46 17.25 -2.43
CA ARG A 186 5.35 16.63 -3.40
C ARG A 186 6.80 16.86 -2.98
N LYS A 187 7.48 15.77 -2.62
CA LYS A 187 8.89 15.77 -2.25
C LYS A 187 9.59 14.55 -2.84
N ILE A 188 10.90 14.66 -3.02
CA ILE A 188 11.75 13.52 -3.39
C ILE A 188 11.68 12.51 -2.24
N ARG A 189 11.45 11.24 -2.58
CA ARG A 189 11.38 10.17 -1.60
C ARG A 189 12.77 9.92 -1.01
N SER A 190 12.86 9.90 0.31
CA SER A 190 14.09 9.51 1.00
C SER A 190 14.30 8.01 0.89
N GLY A 191 15.49 7.57 0.47
CA GLY A 191 15.87 6.17 0.38
C GLY A 191 16.40 5.79 -1.00
N LYS A 192 16.37 4.49 -1.30
CA LYS A 192 16.93 3.93 -2.56
C LYS A 192 15.91 3.82 -3.70
N GLY A 193 14.72 4.40 -3.58
CA GLY A 193 13.66 4.31 -4.58
C GLY A 193 12.60 5.37 -4.35
#